data_AF-A0A2V6WKL4-F1
#
_entry.id   AF-A0A2V6WKL4-F1
#
_cell.length_a   1.000
_cell.length_b   1.000
_cell.length_c   1.000
_cell.angle_alpha   90.00
_cell.angle_beta   90.00
_cell.angle_gamma   90.00
#
_symmetry.space_group_name_H-M   'P 1'
#
loop_
_entity.id
_entity.type
_entity.pdbx_description
1 polymer ?
#
loop_
_entity_poly.entity_id
_entity_poly.type
_entity_poly.pdbx_seq_one_letter_code
_entity_poly.pdbx_strand_id
1 'polypeptide(L)'
;PANAYPVGALVGRPLAVSYSWAGTTLSKDPGDGTGAQALATGVQVQQFSYFDTTDTAILSSNLAANLANIRRVAITMTAQSTAPNPSNARSFTVTT
;
A
#
# COMPACT_ATOMS: atom_id res chain seq x y z
N PRO A 1 -8.05 -25.89 3.23
CA PRO A 1 -7.52 -26.28 4.56
C PRO A 1 -7.31 -25.03 5.42
N ALA A 2 -7.96 -24.94 6.57
CA ALA A 2 -7.88 -23.78 7.44
C ALA A 2 -6.47 -23.68 8.04
N ASN A 3 -5.72 -22.65 7.65
CA ASN A 3 -4.39 -22.31 8.17
C ASN A 3 -4.49 -21.76 9.60
N ALA A 4 -5.11 -22.49 10.52
CA ALA A 4 -5.21 -22.12 11.92
C ALA A 4 -4.15 -22.90 12.70
N TYR A 5 -3.11 -22.20 13.14
CA TYR A 5 -2.10 -22.78 14.04
C TYR A 5 -2.71 -22.98 15.44
N PRO A 6 -2.33 -24.05 16.16
CA PRO A 6 -2.72 -24.23 17.56
C PRO A 6 -2.36 -22.99 18.40
N VAL A 7 -3.19 -22.66 19.37
CA VAL A 7 -2.89 -21.57 20.32
C VAL A 7 -1.55 -21.85 21.01
N GLY A 8 -0.62 -20.89 20.97
CA GLY A 8 0.73 -21.02 21.54
C GLY A 8 1.76 -21.66 20.61
N ALA A 9 1.40 -22.04 19.38
CA ALA A 9 2.37 -22.51 18.40
C ALA A 9 3.34 -21.37 18.01
N LEU A 10 4.65 -21.64 18.11
CA LEU A 10 5.68 -20.72 17.65
C LEU A 10 5.73 -20.75 16.12
N VAL A 11 5.08 -19.77 15.48
CA VAL A 11 4.97 -19.67 14.00
C VAL A 11 6.13 -18.90 13.35
N GLY A 12 7.26 -18.83 14.05
CA GLY A 12 8.42 -18.01 13.67
C GLY A 12 8.40 -16.62 14.30
N ARG A 13 9.50 -15.88 14.11
CA ARG A 13 9.61 -14.50 14.59
C ARG A 13 8.78 -13.56 13.69
N PRO A 14 8.17 -12.50 14.24
CA PRO A 14 7.63 -11.42 13.41
C PRO A 14 8.71 -10.89 12.46
N LEU A 15 8.39 -10.81 11.16
CA LEU A 15 9.26 -10.22 10.16
C LEU A 15 8.80 -8.80 9.85
N ALA A 16 9.74 -7.86 9.80
CA ALA A 16 9.46 -6.50 9.37
C ALA A 16 9.22 -6.50 7.86
N VAL A 17 7.97 -6.28 7.44
CA VAL A 17 7.62 -6.08 6.03
C VAL A 17 7.72 -4.60 5.73
N SER A 18 8.46 -4.24 4.67
CA SER A 18 8.57 -2.85 4.22
C SER A 18 8.06 -2.70 2.79
N TYR A 19 7.44 -1.55 2.51
CA TYR A 19 7.05 -1.14 1.18
C TYR A 19 7.82 0.12 0.83
N SER A 20 8.39 0.18 -0.37
CA SER A 20 9.15 1.33 -0.84
C SER A 20 8.69 1.73 -2.23
N TRP A 21 8.59 3.04 -2.45
CA TRP A 21 8.23 3.60 -3.74
C TRP A 21 9.38 4.47 -4.25
N ALA A 22 9.90 4.12 -5.42
CA ALA A 22 10.99 4.83 -6.08
C ALA A 22 10.70 4.98 -7.58
N GLY A 23 10.77 6.20 -8.08
CA GLY A 23 10.34 6.51 -9.45
C GLY A 23 8.86 6.12 -9.64
N THR A 24 8.59 5.18 -10.53
CA THR A 24 7.24 4.66 -10.79
C THR A 24 7.02 3.23 -10.29
N THR A 25 7.96 2.69 -9.53
CA THR A 25 7.93 1.30 -9.07
C THR A 25 7.67 1.23 -7.57
N LEU A 26 6.64 0.49 -7.19
CA LEU A 26 6.37 0.07 -5.83
C LEU A 26 7.01 -1.30 -5.60
N SER A 27 7.77 -1.44 -4.53
CA SER A 27 8.41 -2.69 -4.12
C SER A 27 7.98 -3.08 -2.70
N LYS A 28 8.06 -4.38 -2.41
CA LYS A 28 7.87 -4.96 -1.08
C LYS A 28 9.07 -5.81 -0.71
N ASP A 29 9.61 -5.57 0.47
CA ASP A 29 10.54 -6.47 1.13
C ASP A 29 9.76 -7.23 2.22
N PRO A 30 9.63 -8.57 2.10
CA PRO A 30 8.94 -9.38 3.10
C PRO A 30 9.75 -9.59 4.40
N GLY A 31 11.01 -9.14 4.47
CA GLY A 31 11.87 -9.26 5.64
C GLY A 31 12.47 -10.66 5.83
N ASP A 32 12.40 -11.52 4.80
CA ASP A 32 12.91 -12.89 4.81
C ASP A 32 14.38 -13.00 4.33
N GLY A 33 15.00 -11.87 3.98
CA GLY A 33 16.38 -11.80 3.48
C GLY A 33 16.51 -11.88 1.96
N THR A 34 15.41 -12.02 1.22
CA THR A 34 15.42 -12.01 -0.26
C THR A 34 15.45 -10.58 -0.85
N GLY A 35 15.28 -9.56 -0.01
CA GLY A 35 15.32 -8.15 -0.40
C GLY A 35 14.02 -7.66 -1.04
N ALA A 36 14.05 -6.43 -1.54
CA ALA A 36 12.88 -5.79 -2.13
C ALA A 36 12.52 -6.37 -3.50
N GLN A 37 11.26 -6.77 -3.68
CA GLN A 37 10.69 -7.28 -4.92
C GLN A 37 9.68 -6.29 -5.50
N ALA A 38 9.70 -6.07 -6.81
CA ALA A 38 8.75 -5.18 -7.48
C ALA A 38 7.32 -5.76 -7.40
N LEU A 39 6.38 -4.95 -6.95
CA LEU A 39 4.95 -5.29 -6.88
C LEU A 39 4.12 -4.64 -7.97
N ALA A 40 4.41 -3.37 -8.29
CA ALA A 40 3.68 -2.61 -9.29
C ALA A 40 4.59 -1.58 -9.97
N THR A 41 4.31 -1.30 -11.24
CA THR A 41 4.96 -0.24 -12.03
C THR A 41 3.93 0.79 -12.48
N GLY A 42 4.39 1.94 -12.97
CA GLY A 42 3.52 3.02 -13.40
C GLY A 42 2.83 3.76 -12.25
N VAL A 43 3.24 3.53 -10.99
CA VAL A 43 2.70 4.23 -9.81
C VAL A 43 3.10 5.70 -9.86
N GLN A 44 2.12 6.58 -9.84
CA GLN A 44 2.30 8.03 -9.92
C GLN A 44 2.18 8.71 -8.56
N VAL A 45 1.34 8.16 -7.70
CA VAL A 45 1.07 8.69 -6.36
C VAL A 45 0.85 7.54 -5.41
N GLN A 46 1.46 7.62 -4.23
CA GLN A 46 1.13 6.80 -3.06
C GLN A 46 1.02 7.72 -1.84
N GLN A 47 -0.08 7.62 -1.09
CA GLN A 47 -0.30 8.38 0.13
C GLN A 47 -0.83 7.48 1.24
N PHE A 48 -0.28 7.67 2.44
CA PHE A 48 -0.74 7.03 3.66
C PHE A 48 -1.57 8.01 4.48
N SER A 49 -2.72 7.54 4.97
CA SER A 49 -3.53 8.23 5.97
C SER A 49 -3.71 7.33 7.18
N TYR A 50 -3.67 7.92 8.37
CA TYR A 50 -3.68 7.20 9.63
C TYR A 50 -4.88 7.64 10.45
N PHE A 51 -5.50 6.71 11.15
CA PHE A 51 -6.71 6.98 11.94
C PHE A 51 -6.59 6.38 13.33
N ASP A 52 -7.17 7.08 14.30
CA ASP A 52 -7.20 6.66 15.70
C ASP A 52 -8.36 5.69 16.01
N THR A 53 -8.56 5.40 17.30
CA THR A 53 -9.63 4.52 17.81
C THR A 53 -11.04 4.99 17.52
N THR A 54 -11.22 6.26 17.19
CA THR A 54 -12.52 6.88 16.86
C THR A 54 -12.70 7.11 15.36
N ASP A 55 -11.82 6.53 14.54
CA ASP A 55 -11.74 6.78 13.10
C ASP A 55 -11.44 8.26 12.74
N THR A 56 -10.88 9.02 13.67
CA THR A 56 -10.43 10.40 13.41
C THR A 56 -9.07 10.38 12.72
N ALA A 57 -8.91 11.18 11.66
CA ALA A 57 -7.67 11.28 10.92
C ALA A 57 -6.55 11.90 11.78
N ILE A 58 -5.42 11.21 11.88
CA ILE A 58 -4.21 11.70 12.51
C ILE A 58 -3.40 12.44 11.44
N LEU A 59 -3.19 13.75 11.65
CA LEU A 59 -2.35 14.56 10.77
C LEU A 59 -0.92 14.03 10.74
N SER A 60 -0.30 14.03 9.56
CA SER A 60 1.06 13.52 9.38
C SER A 60 2.09 14.21 10.28
N SER A 61 1.90 15.50 10.56
CA SER A 61 2.74 16.28 11.49
C SER A 61 2.73 15.74 12.92
N ASN A 62 1.68 15.02 13.31
CA ASN A 62 1.45 14.57 14.68
C ASN A 62 1.68 13.05 14.85
N LEU A 63 2.18 12.36 13.82
CA LEU A 63 2.33 10.91 13.80
C LEU A 63 3.23 10.40 14.92
N ALA A 64 4.39 11.04 15.14
CA ALA A 64 5.35 10.61 16.15
C ALA A 64 4.75 10.57 17.57
N ALA A 65 3.90 11.55 17.90
CA ALA A 65 3.21 11.62 19.19
C ALA A 65 2.03 10.65 19.32
N ASN A 66 1.52 10.12 18.20
CA ASN A 66 0.31 9.31 18.14
C ASN A 66 0.55 7.86 17.71
N LEU A 67 1.81 7.39 17.65
CA LEU A 67 2.13 6.03 17.20
C LEU A 67 1.32 4.93 17.91
N ALA A 68 1.13 5.05 19.23
CA ALA A 68 0.37 4.10 20.03
C ALA A 68 -1.16 4.12 19.75
N ASN A 69 -1.64 5.21 19.17
CA ASN A 69 -3.06 5.47 18.94
C ASN A 69 -3.52 5.07 17.53
N ILE A 70 -2.59 4.79 16.60
CA ILE A 70 -2.94 4.36 15.24
C ILE A 70 -3.67 3.02 15.31
N ARG A 71 -4.87 2.96 14.72
CA ARG A 71 -5.69 1.73 14.61
C ARG A 71 -5.96 1.31 13.17
N ARG A 72 -5.94 2.25 12.24
CA ARG A 72 -6.16 1.99 10.82
C ARG A 72 -5.20 2.80 9.97
N VAL A 73 -4.71 2.16 8.91
CA VAL A 73 -3.91 2.78 7.86
C VAL A 73 -4.69 2.64 6.56
N ALA A 74 -4.98 3.77 5.91
CA ALA A 74 -5.52 3.80 4.56
C ALA A 74 -4.40 4.13 3.58
N ILE A 75 -4.35 3.40 2.47
CA ILE A 75 -3.37 3.59 1.41
C ILE A 75 -4.14 3.99 0.16
N THR A 76 -3.90 5.20 -0.32
CA THR A 76 -4.43 5.69 -1.60
C THR A 76 -3.31 5.65 -2.63
N MET A 77 -3.56 5.02 -3.78
CA MET A 77 -2.57 4.86 -4.83
C MET A 77 -3.19 5.11 -6.20
N THR A 78 -2.47 5.85 -7.04
CA THR A 78 -2.81 6.06 -8.44
C THR A 78 -1.70 5.49 -9.31
N ALA A 79 -2.06 4.63 -10.27
CA ALA A 79 -1.13 4.07 -11.24
C ALA A 79 -1.63 4.35 -12.65
N GLN A 80 -0.69 4.62 -13.55
CA GLN A 80 -0.93 4.78 -14.97
C GLN A 80 -0.48 3.50 -15.68
N SER A 81 -1.40 2.86 -16.39
CA SER A 81 -1.06 1.73 -17.27
C SER A 81 -0.30 2.23 -18.49
N THR A 82 0.79 1.55 -18.84
CA THR A 82 1.51 1.73 -20.11
C THR A 82 1.07 0.72 -21.17
N ALA A 83 0.18 -0.21 -20.82
CA ALA A 83 -0.36 -1.16 -21.79
C ALA A 83 -1.17 -0.39 -22.86
N PRO A 84 -1.00 -0.70 -24.15
CA PRO A 84 -1.86 -0.18 -25.19
C PRO A 84 -3.32 -0.43 -24.80
N ASN A 85 -4.13 0.62 -24.75
CA ASN A 85 -5.54 0.51 -24.38
C ASN A 85 -6.22 -0.47 -25.36
N PRO A 86 -6.74 -1.63 -24.91
CA PRO A 86 -7.46 -2.53 -25.80
C PRO A 86 -8.83 -1.94 -26.21
N SER A 87 -9.26 -0.80 -25.64
CA SER A 87 -10.43 -0.08 -26.12
C SER A 87 -10.09 0.75 -27.35
N ASN A 88 -10.62 0.30 -28.50
CA ASN A 88 -10.83 1.07 -29.72
C ASN A 88 -11.00 2.57 -29.42
N ALA A 89 -10.25 3.43 -30.11
CA ALA A 89 -10.35 4.88 -29.97
C ALA A 89 -11.82 5.34 -29.95
N ARG A 90 -12.31 5.80 -28.79
CA ARG A 90 -13.63 6.39 -28.66
C ARG A 90 -13.49 7.91 -28.75
N SER A 91 -13.74 8.44 -29.94
CA SER A 91 -13.94 9.86 -30.14
C SER A 91 -15.30 10.25 -29.56
N PHE A 92 -15.37 11.35 -28.82
CA PHE A 92 -16.63 12.03 -28.55
C PHE A 92 -16.54 13.45 -29.11
N THR A 93 -17.62 13.89 -29.74
CA THR A 93 -17.75 15.24 -30.28
C THR A 93 -18.43 16.10 -29.23
N VAL A 94 -17.75 17.15 -28.77
CA VAL A 94 -18.41 18.21 -27.98
C VAL A 94 -19.07 19.15 -28.99
N THR A 95 -20.39 19.27 -28.92
CA THR A 95 -21.14 20.27 -29.70
C THR A 95 -21.34 21.48 -28.80
N THR A 96 -20.82 22.63 -29.22
CA THR A 96 -21.05 23.94 -28.60
C THR A 96 -22.28 24.62 -29.19
#